data_AF-A0A3B8JNT4-F1
#
_entry.id   AF-A0A3B8JNT4-F1
#
_cell.length_a   1.000
_cell.length_b   1.000
_cell.length_c   1.000
_cell.angle_alpha   90.00
_cell.angle_beta   90.00
_cell.angle_gamma   90.00
#
_symmetry.space_group_name_H-M   'P 1'
#
loop_
_entity.id
_entity.type
_entity.pdbx_description
1 polymer ?
#
loop_
_entity_poly.entity_id
_entity_poly.type
_entity_poly.pdbx_seq_one_letter_code
_entity_poly.pdbx_strand_id
1 'polypeptide(L)' 'MTNKRCMKPWAVVRQLPSLRWVIIARYRSCSDADAHFRLLRQRVPNMQFKVVFDLLNCKD' A
#
# COMPACT_ATOMS: atom_id res chain seq x y z
N MET A 1 -10.42 27.07 -1.36
CA MET A 1 -9.18 26.28 -1.47
C MET A 1 -9.54 24.81 -1.35
N THR A 2 -9.75 24.13 -2.47
CA THR A 2 -10.18 22.73 -2.48
C THR A 2 -8.97 21.84 -2.22
N ASN A 3 -8.65 21.64 -0.94
CA ASN A 3 -7.53 20.82 -0.50
C ASN A 3 -7.86 19.35 -0.84
N LYS A 4 -7.34 18.80 -1.95
CA LYS A 4 -7.50 17.38 -2.30
C LYS A 4 -6.69 16.52 -1.33
N ARG A 5 -7.23 16.33 -0.13
CA ARG A 5 -6.64 15.44 0.88
C ARG A 5 -6.60 14.03 0.30
N CYS A 6 -5.42 13.44 0.19
CA CYS A 6 -5.29 12.00 -0.06
C CYS A 6 -6.11 11.26 1.00
N MET A 7 -7.27 10.73 0.60
CA MET A 7 -8.12 10.01 1.54
C MET A 7 -7.49 8.68 1.98
N LYS A 8 -6.53 8.15 1.23
CA LYS A 8 -5.91 6.83 1.46
C LYS A 8 -4.40 6.86 1.17
N PRO A 9 -3.59 7.49 2.04
CA PRO A 9 -2.17 7.69 1.79
C PRO A 9 -1.33 6.44 2.11
N TRP A 10 -1.91 5.39 2.68
CA TRP A 10 -1.20 4.14 2.96
C TRP A 10 -1.49 3.12 1.87
N ALA A 11 -0.48 2.39 1.43
CA ALA A 11 -0.61 1.36 0.40
C ALA A 11 0.11 0.08 0.80
N VAL A 12 -0.49 -1.06 0.47
CA VAL A 12 0.22 -2.34 0.46
C VAL A 12 0.69 -2.58 -0.97
N VAL A 13 1.97 -2.89 -1.11
CA VAL A 13 2.61 -3.09 -2.40
C VAL A 13 3.21 -4.48 -2.47
N ARG A 14 3.14 -5.09 -3.65
CA ARG A 14 3.85 -6.33 -3.97
C ARG A 14 5.13 -5.98 -4.72
N GLN A 15 6.26 -6.51 -4.25
CA GLN A 15 7.52 -6.44 -5.00
C GLN A 15 7.53 -7.50 -6.08
N LEU A 16 7.98 -7.10 -7.27
CA LEU A 16 8.20 -7.97 -8.41
C LEU A 16 9.70 -8.28 -8.54
N PRO A 17 10.08 -9.42 -9.15
CA PRO A 17 11.49 -9.79 -9.33
C PRO A 17 12.33 -8.73 -10.06
N SER A 18 11.70 -7.89 -10.89
CA SER A 18 12.37 -6.86 -11.70
C SER A 18 12.62 -5.53 -10.97
N LEU A 19 12.79 -5.55 -9.63
CA LEU A 19 12.87 -4.34 -8.78
C LEU A 19 11.69 -3.38 -8.92
N ARG A 20 10.59 -3.84 -9.50
CA ARG A 20 9.34 -3.07 -9.64
C ARG A 20 8.42 -3.38 -8.47
N TRP A 21 7.46 -2.51 -8.27
CA TRP A 21 6.45 -2.68 -7.26
C TRP A 21 5.10 -2.27 -7.82
N VAL A 22 4.06 -2.95 -7.37
CA VAL A 22 2.67 -2.70 -7.76
C VAL A 22 1.84 -2.51 -6.50
N ILE A 23 1.02 -1.46 -6.49
CA ILE A 23 0.04 -1.21 -5.43
C ILE A 23 -1.09 -2.21 -5.60
N ILE A 24 -1.34 -3.00 -4.57
CA ILE A 24 -2.44 -3.98 -4.58
C ILE A 24 -3.64 -3.51 -3.75
N ALA A 25 -3.43 -2.59 -2.80
CA ALA A 25 -4.50 -1.98 -2.02
C ALA A 25 -4.07 -0.66 -1.39
N ARG A 26 -5.04 0.24 -1.14
CA ARG A 26 -4.84 1.53 -0.44
C ARG A 26 -5.77 1.68 0.77
N TYR A 27 -5.25 2.33 1.80
CA TYR A 27 -5.83 2.44 3.14
C TYR A 27 -5.77 3.87 3.67
N ARG A 28 -6.75 4.21 4.50
CA ARG A 28 -6.77 5.49 5.22
C ARG A 28 -5.74 5.52 6.35
N SER A 29 -5.55 4.39 7.03
CA SER A 29 -4.65 4.26 8.18
C SER A 29 -3.52 3.26 7.89
N CYS A 30 -2.38 3.45 8.57
CA CYS A 30 -1.27 2.49 8.53
C CYS A 30 -1.68 1.14 9.14
N SER A 31 -2.45 1.17 10.24
CA SER A 31 -2.88 -0.02 10.96
C SER A 31 -3.73 -0.97 10.11
N ASP A 32 -4.63 -0.43 9.27
CA ASP A 32 -5.42 -1.25 8.35
C ASP A 32 -4.54 -1.88 7.26
N ALA A 33 -3.56 -1.12 6.75
CA ALA A 33 -2.60 -1.61 5.78
C ALA A 33 -1.73 -2.73 6.37
N ASP A 34 -1.25 -2.55 7.61
CA ASP A 34 -0.46 -3.54 8.35
C ASP A 34 -1.26 -4.82 8.65
N ALA A 35 -2.54 -4.68 8.99
CA ALA A 35 -3.42 -5.82 9.21
C ALA A 35 -3.54 -6.67 7.93
N HIS A 36 -3.75 -6.04 6.77
CA HIS A 36 -3.78 -6.76 5.50
C HIS A 36 -2.41 -7.34 5.12
N PHE A 37 -1.32 -6.60 5.32
CA PHE A 37 0.04 -7.07 5.09
C PHE A 37 0.35 -8.36 5.89
N ARG A 38 -0.03 -8.41 7.18
CA ARG A 38 0.14 -9.61 8.02
C ARG A 38 -0.62 -10.81 7.45
N LEU A 39 -1.86 -10.61 7.01
CA LEU A 39 -2.67 -11.67 6.39
C LEU A 39 -2.02 -12.16 5.09
N LEU A 40 -1.54 -11.26 4.23
CA LEU A 40 -0.88 -11.60 2.98
C LEU A 40 0.41 -12.40 3.21
N ARG A 41 1.21 -12.00 4.21
CA ARG A 41 2.44 -12.72 4.59
C ARG A 41 2.15 -14.13 5.08
N GLN A 42 1.04 -14.34 5.79
CA GLN A 42 0.63 -15.67 6.25
C GLN A 42 0.08 -16.54 5.11
N ARG A 43 -0.70 -15.95 4.19
CA ARG A 43 -1.36 -16.67 3.10
C ARG A 43 -0.43 -16.97 1.93
N VAL A 44 0.48 -16.06 1.62
CA VAL A 44 1.35 -16.12 0.43
C VAL A 44 2.80 -15.75 0.81
N PRO A 45 3.48 -16.59 1.60
CA PRO A 45 4.81 -16.27 2.15
C PRO A 45 5.89 -16.13 1.07
N ASN A 46 5.68 -16.73 -0.11
CA ASN A 46 6.61 -16.67 -1.24
C ASN A 46 6.59 -15.32 -1.97
N MET A 47 5.62 -14.45 -1.69
CA MET A 47 5.55 -13.11 -2.26
C MET A 47 6.04 -12.07 -1.27
N GLN A 48 6.82 -11.11 -1.77
CA GLN A 48 7.30 -10.00 -0.97
C GLN A 48 6.31 -8.85 -1.00
N PHE A 49 5.78 -8.50 0.16
CA PHE A 49 4.88 -7.38 0.35
C PHE A 49 5.53 -6.32 1.24
N LYS A 50 5.13 -5.05 1.06
CA LYS A 50 5.52 -3.94 1.93
C LYS A 50 4.34 -3.00 2.16
N VAL A 51 4.31 -2.35 3.31
CA VAL A 51 3.45 -1.20 3.56
C VAL A 51 4.25 0.05 3.26
N VAL A 52 3.68 0.97 2.48
CA VAL A 52 4.33 2.23 2.10
C VAL A 52 3.36 3.40 2.29
N PHE A 53 3.92 4.56 2.57
CA PHE A 53 3.20 5.82 2.53
C PHE A 53 3.33 6.41 1.12
N ASP A 54 2.22 6.56 0.43
CA ASP A 54 2.12 7.01 -0.96
C ASP A 54 1.25 8.28 -1.06
N LEU A 55 1.93 9.42 -1.21
CA LEU A 55 1.30 10.73 -1.43
C LEU A 55 0.95 11.01 -2.89
N LEU A 56 1.37 10.16 -3.84
CA LEU A 56 1.23 10.46 -5.27
C LEU A 56 -0.23 10.46 -5.75
N ASN A 57 -1.14 9.82 -5.01
CA ASN A 57 -2.56 9.81 -5.33
C ASN A 57 -3.32 11.07 -4.82
N CYS A 58 -2.59 12.10 -4.40
CA CYS A 58 -3.13 13.43 -4.05
C CYS A 58 -3.24 14.35 -5.27
N LYS A 59 -2.98 13.85 -6.49
CA LYS A 59 -2.95 14.68 -7.68
C LYS A 59 -4.28 14.71 -8.41
N ASP A 60 -4.61 15.94 -8.76
CA ASP A 60 -5.78 16.45 -9.46
C ASP A 60 -6.05 15.81 -10.81
#